data_AF-A0A0Q4L560-F1
#
_entry.id   AF-A0A0Q4L560-F1
#
_cell.length_a   1.000
_cell.length_b   1.000
_cell.length_c   1.000
_cell.angle_alpha   90.00
_cell.angle_beta   90.00
_cell.angle_gamma   90.00
#
_symmetry.space_group_name_H-M   'P 1'
#
loop_
_entity.id
_entity.type
_entity.pdbx_description
1 polymer ?
#
loop_
_entity_poly.entity_id
_entity_poly.type
_entity_poly.pdbx_seq_one_letter_code
_entity_poly.pdbx_strand_id
1 'polypeptide(L)'
;MTLEELTAEVARLSGELTAVNSNKDKLVKEKRDALTRAEAAEAAIETANSATLSDLDKANKRAVDAEKALTAEKERADKLETTRRNERADTLILKALNGANVDAKHTPILSKALRGDVQFNDDGEPLIDGKSVDDFAKTYFGNKGEGHGYVRAPDNGGGAATGHDGTKAPRMTKDNFNFTEFAKIQLKNPAEANAIADAVGRPNLKTSV
;
A
#
# COMPACT_ATOMS: atom_id res chain seq x y z
N MET A 1 7.67 -103.66 50.46
CA MET A 1 7.21 -102.41 51.04
C MET A 1 6.63 -102.70 52.41
N THR A 2 7.25 -102.18 53.46
CA THR A 2 6.80 -102.36 54.83
C THR A 2 5.74 -101.31 55.19
N LEU A 3 5.02 -101.53 56.29
CA LEU A 3 4.02 -100.57 56.78
C LEU A 3 4.66 -99.20 57.11
N GLU A 4 5.89 -99.20 57.62
CA GLU A 4 6.66 -97.98 57.91
C GLU A 4 7.04 -97.21 56.64
N GLU A 5 7.46 -97.91 55.58
CA GLU A 5 7.76 -97.30 54.28
C GLU A 5 6.52 -96.66 53.65
N LEU A 6 5.36 -97.32 53.75
CA LEU A 6 4.09 -96.78 53.26
C LEU A 6 3.66 -95.52 54.04
N THR A 7 3.87 -95.51 55.36
CA THR A 7 3.49 -94.39 56.22
C THR A 7 4.39 -93.17 55.98
N ALA A 8 5.69 -93.38 55.78
CA ALA A 8 6.65 -92.34 55.43
C ALA A 8 6.33 -91.71 54.06
N GLU A 9 5.95 -92.53 53.08
CA GLU A 9 5.61 -92.07 51.74
C GLU A 9 4.32 -91.25 51.69
N VAL A 10 3.29 -91.65 52.45
CA VAL A 10 2.04 -90.86 52.59
C VAL A 10 2.31 -89.50 53.24
N ALA A 11 3.19 -89.44 54.24
CA ALA A 11 3.59 -88.19 54.87
C ALA A 11 4.35 -87.27 53.89
N ARG A 12 5.28 -87.84 53.09
CA ARG A 12 6.01 -87.12 52.03
C ARG A 12 5.06 -86.53 50.98
N LEU A 13 4.17 -87.35 50.43
CA LEU A 13 3.19 -86.93 49.41
C LEU A 13 2.22 -85.88 49.94
N SER A 14 1.80 -85.99 51.20
CA SER A 14 0.93 -84.98 51.84
C SER A 14 1.66 -83.64 52.03
N GLY A 15 2.94 -83.67 52.39
CA GLY A 15 3.80 -82.49 52.44
C GLY A 15 3.97 -81.82 51.07
N GLU A 16 4.24 -82.61 50.04
CA GLU A 16 4.35 -82.12 48.66
C GLU A 16 3.04 -81.52 48.13
N LEU A 17 1.90 -82.16 48.39
CA LEU A 17 0.60 -81.65 48.01
C LEU A 17 0.30 -80.30 48.65
N THR A 18 0.69 -80.10 49.91
CA THR A 18 0.53 -78.84 50.62
C THR A 18 1.41 -77.75 50.02
N ALA A 19 2.66 -78.07 49.68
CA ALA A 19 3.57 -77.15 49.02
C ALA A 19 3.09 -76.76 47.61
N VAL A 20 2.60 -77.72 46.83
CA VAL A 20 2.03 -77.50 45.49
C VAL A 20 0.79 -76.61 45.57
N ASN A 21 -0.13 -76.86 46.51
CA ASN A 21 -1.32 -76.01 46.68
C ASN A 21 -0.93 -74.58 47.08
N SER A 22 0.01 -74.41 48.00
CA SER A 22 0.50 -73.08 48.38
C SER A 22 1.13 -72.32 47.20
N ASN A 23 1.94 -73.00 46.38
CA ASN A 23 2.54 -72.40 45.19
C ASN A 23 1.50 -72.08 44.11
N LYS A 24 0.50 -72.94 43.92
CA LYS A 24 -0.62 -72.69 43.01
C LYS A 24 -1.39 -71.44 43.43
N ASP A 25 -1.69 -71.29 44.71
CA ASP A 25 -2.43 -70.11 45.21
C ASP A 25 -1.61 -68.83 45.04
N LYS A 26 -0.30 -68.88 45.28
CA LYS A 26 0.62 -67.77 44.99
C LYS A 26 0.62 -67.40 43.51
N LEU A 27 0.79 -68.37 42.62
CA LEU A 27 0.81 -68.13 41.17
C LEU A 27 -0.53 -67.60 40.65
N VAL A 28 -1.66 -68.09 41.19
CA VAL A 28 -2.99 -67.57 40.85
C VAL A 28 -3.14 -66.13 41.29
N LYS A 29 -2.66 -65.78 42.48
CA LYS A 29 -2.67 -64.40 42.98
C LYS A 29 -1.77 -63.50 42.14
N GLU A 30 -0.53 -63.90 41.88
CA GLU A 30 0.40 -63.15 41.03
C GLU A 30 -0.16 -62.94 39.62
N LYS A 31 -0.78 -63.97 39.03
CA LYS A 31 -1.44 -63.85 37.73
C LYS A 31 -2.60 -62.86 37.77
N ARG A 32 -3.45 -62.86 38.79
CA ARG A 32 -4.53 -61.87 38.96
C ARG A 32 -3.96 -60.46 39.10
N ASP A 33 -2.97 -60.28 39.96
CA ASP A 33 -2.34 -58.98 40.20
C ASP A 33 -1.63 -58.46 38.94
N ALA A 34 -1.08 -59.35 38.11
CA ALA A 34 -0.50 -59.00 36.82
C ALA A 34 -1.58 -58.62 35.79
N LEU A 35 -2.69 -59.36 35.74
CA LEU A 35 -3.82 -59.07 34.85
C LEU A 35 -4.43 -57.69 35.16
N THR A 36 -4.71 -57.43 36.44
CA THR A 36 -5.25 -56.13 36.89
C THR A 36 -4.30 -54.98 36.59
N ARG A 37 -2.99 -55.20 36.71
CA ARG A 37 -1.99 -54.19 36.33
C ARG A 37 -1.95 -53.94 34.82
N ALA A 38 -2.09 -54.99 34.01
CA ALA A 38 -2.14 -54.86 32.55
C ALA A 38 -3.40 -54.09 32.10
N GLU A 39 -4.57 -54.45 32.63
CA GLU A 39 -5.84 -53.76 32.34
C GLU A 39 -5.78 -52.27 32.74
N ALA A 40 -5.22 -51.96 33.91
CA ALA A 40 -5.04 -50.57 34.35
C ALA A 40 -4.08 -49.78 33.45
N ALA A 41 -3.01 -50.42 32.95
CA ALA A 41 -2.06 -49.81 32.04
C ALA A 41 -2.69 -49.54 30.66
N GLU A 42 -3.47 -50.49 30.13
CA GLU A 42 -4.19 -50.32 28.85
C GLU A 42 -5.20 -49.17 28.93
N ALA A 43 -6.00 -49.10 30.01
CA ALA A 43 -6.95 -48.01 30.22
C ALA A 43 -6.27 -46.63 30.33
N ALA A 44 -5.09 -46.57 30.97
CA ALA A 44 -4.30 -45.34 31.07
C ALA A 44 -3.74 -44.91 29.70
N ILE A 45 -3.27 -45.85 28.89
CA ILE A 45 -2.77 -45.59 27.52
C ILE A 45 -3.91 -45.08 26.63
N GLU A 46 -5.09 -45.70 26.69
CA GLU A 46 -6.25 -45.27 25.89
C GLU A 46 -6.72 -43.86 26.26
N THR A 47 -6.74 -43.54 27.55
CA THR A 47 -7.08 -42.19 28.04
C THR A 47 -6.05 -41.16 27.59
N ALA A 48 -4.75 -41.46 27.69
CA ALA A 48 -3.69 -40.56 27.25
C ALA A 48 -3.72 -40.32 25.72
N ASN A 49 -3.97 -41.37 24.94
CA ASN A 49 -4.06 -41.29 23.48
C ASN A 49 -5.27 -40.46 23.04
N SER A 50 -6.45 -40.67 23.64
CA SER A 50 -7.66 -39.91 23.30
C SER A 50 -7.54 -38.42 23.64
N ALA A 51 -6.96 -38.08 24.79
CA ALA A 51 -6.66 -36.69 25.16
C ALA A 51 -5.68 -36.04 24.17
N THR A 52 -4.59 -36.74 23.83
CA THR A 52 -3.57 -36.25 22.89
C THR A 52 -4.16 -36.02 21.49
N LEU A 53 -4.99 -36.95 20.99
CA LEU A 53 -5.66 -36.81 19.70
C LEU A 53 -6.65 -35.64 19.69
N SER A 54 -7.39 -35.42 20.77
CA SER A 54 -8.30 -34.27 20.90
C SER A 54 -7.55 -32.93 20.86
N ASP A 55 -6.42 -32.85 21.56
CA ASP A 55 -5.64 -31.62 21.61
C ASP A 55 -4.90 -31.36 20.30
N LEU A 56 -4.46 -32.41 19.60
CA LEU A 56 -3.89 -32.30 18.26
C LEU A 56 -4.93 -31.79 17.24
N ASP A 57 -6.18 -32.29 17.29
CA ASP A 57 -7.26 -31.81 16.43
C ASP A 57 -7.59 -30.33 16.67
N LYS A 58 -7.63 -29.90 17.94
CA LYS A 58 -7.81 -28.48 18.30
C LYS A 58 -6.65 -27.62 17.81
N ALA A 59 -5.41 -28.09 17.95
CA ALA A 59 -4.22 -27.39 17.49
C ALA A 59 -4.24 -27.23 15.96
N ASN A 60 -4.58 -28.29 15.22
CA ASN A 60 -4.72 -28.25 13.77
C ASN A 60 -5.80 -27.27 13.31
N LYS A 61 -6.97 -27.24 13.96
CA LYS A 61 -8.02 -26.26 13.66
C LYS A 61 -7.53 -24.83 13.85
N ARG A 62 -6.86 -24.55 14.97
CA ARG A 62 -6.28 -23.23 15.24
C ARG A 62 -5.22 -22.84 14.22
N ALA A 63 -4.39 -23.79 13.77
CA ALA A 63 -3.39 -23.54 12.73
C ALA A 63 -4.05 -23.17 11.39
N VAL A 64 -5.06 -23.94 10.96
CA VAL A 64 -5.83 -23.64 9.73
C VAL A 64 -6.52 -22.28 9.82
N ASP A 65 -7.13 -21.95 10.96
CA ASP A 65 -7.78 -20.66 11.15
C ASP A 65 -6.77 -19.50 11.13
N ALA A 66 -5.58 -19.70 11.71
CA ALA A 66 -4.49 -18.72 11.66
C ALA A 66 -3.95 -18.53 10.23
N GLU A 67 -3.83 -19.59 9.44
CA GLU A 67 -3.42 -19.52 8.02
C GLU A 67 -4.44 -18.75 7.17
N LYS A 68 -5.73 -18.99 7.39
CA LYS A 68 -6.82 -18.24 6.74
C LYS A 68 -6.78 -16.76 7.11
N ALA A 69 -6.61 -16.45 8.40
CA ALA A 69 -6.50 -15.07 8.88
C ALA A 69 -5.26 -14.37 8.29
N LEU A 70 -4.12 -15.05 8.24
CA LEU A 70 -2.89 -14.53 7.64
C LEU A 70 -3.07 -14.24 6.14
N THR A 71 -3.71 -15.15 5.40
CA THR A 71 -3.99 -14.97 3.98
C THR A 71 -4.91 -13.78 3.75
N ALA A 72 -5.99 -13.67 4.53
CA ALA A 72 -6.91 -12.54 4.44
C ALA A 72 -6.22 -11.19 4.76
N GLU A 73 -5.33 -11.16 5.75
CA GLU A 73 -4.62 -9.93 6.11
C GLU A 73 -3.59 -9.54 5.05
N LYS A 74 -2.92 -10.50 4.41
CA LYS A 74 -2.05 -10.23 3.25
C LYS A 74 -2.83 -9.63 2.09
N GLU A 75 -3.96 -10.22 1.71
CA GLU A 75 -4.81 -9.66 0.65
C GLU A 75 -5.31 -8.25 0.98
N ARG A 76 -5.63 -7.99 2.26
CA ARG A 76 -6.04 -6.67 2.74
C ARG A 76 -4.89 -5.67 2.66
N ALA A 77 -3.68 -6.08 3.05
CA ALA A 77 -2.48 -5.25 2.95
C ALA A 77 -2.16 -4.90 1.49
N ASP A 78 -2.18 -5.89 0.58
CA ASP A 78 -1.92 -5.69 -0.85
C ASP A 78 -2.93 -4.74 -1.49
N LYS A 79 -4.22 -4.87 -1.14
CA LYS A 79 -5.28 -3.95 -1.59
C LYS A 79 -5.03 -2.54 -1.06
N LEU A 80 -4.73 -2.39 0.24
CA LEU A 80 -4.47 -1.10 0.85
C LEU A 80 -3.25 -0.40 0.23
N GLU A 81 -2.19 -1.16 -0.01
CA GLU A 81 -0.98 -0.65 -0.65
C GLU A 81 -1.26 -0.19 -2.08
N THR A 82 -1.98 -1.00 -2.86
CA THR A 82 -2.41 -0.64 -4.22
C THR A 82 -3.25 0.64 -4.20
N THR A 83 -4.22 0.75 -3.29
CA THR A 83 -5.04 1.96 -3.12
C THR A 83 -4.18 3.18 -2.78
N ARG A 84 -3.25 3.06 -1.82
CA ARG A 84 -2.37 4.17 -1.44
C ARG A 84 -1.45 4.62 -2.57
N ARG A 85 -0.85 3.68 -3.30
CA ARG A 85 -0.01 3.99 -4.47
C ARG A 85 -0.83 4.73 -5.53
N ASN A 86 -2.07 4.31 -5.75
CA ASN A 86 -2.98 4.94 -6.70
C ASN A 86 -3.38 6.36 -6.28
N GLU A 87 -3.79 6.56 -5.02
CA GLU A 87 -4.12 7.88 -4.46
C GLU A 87 -2.93 8.85 -4.52
N ARG A 88 -1.72 8.34 -4.25
CA ARG A 88 -0.49 9.11 -4.34
C ARG A 88 -0.23 9.58 -5.78
N ALA A 89 -0.37 8.69 -6.76
CA ALA A 89 -0.23 9.03 -8.17
C ALA A 89 -1.25 10.09 -8.59
N ASP A 90 -2.53 9.92 -8.23
CA ASP A 90 -3.60 10.88 -8.56
C ASP A 90 -3.30 12.27 -7.94
N THR A 91 -2.84 12.29 -6.69
CA THR A 91 -2.48 13.53 -6.00
C THR A 91 -1.30 14.24 -6.68
N LEU A 92 -0.26 13.49 -7.06
CA LEU A 92 0.91 14.06 -7.72
C LEU A 92 0.58 14.56 -9.13
N ILE A 93 -0.25 13.84 -9.88
CA ILE A 93 -0.73 14.27 -11.19
C ILE A 93 -1.51 15.58 -11.06
N LEU A 94 -2.48 15.65 -10.15
CA LEU A 94 -3.27 16.86 -9.93
C LEU A 94 -2.40 18.04 -9.51
N LYS A 95 -1.43 17.81 -8.61
CA LYS A 95 -0.46 18.82 -8.20
C LYS A 95 0.37 19.32 -9.39
N ALA A 96 0.82 18.41 -10.25
CA ALA A 96 1.63 18.74 -11.42
C ALA A 96 0.83 19.52 -12.48
N LEU A 97 -0.43 19.13 -12.74
CA LEU A 97 -1.34 19.86 -13.62
C LEU A 97 -1.62 21.28 -13.11
N ASN A 98 -1.87 21.42 -11.81
CA ASN A 98 -2.07 22.72 -11.17
C ASN A 98 -0.79 23.57 -11.21
N GLY A 99 0.37 22.97 -10.93
CA GLY A 99 1.67 23.65 -10.99
C GLY A 99 2.04 24.12 -12.40
N ALA A 100 1.61 23.37 -13.42
CA ALA A 100 1.74 23.73 -14.82
C ALA A 100 0.68 24.74 -15.30
N ASN A 101 -0.24 25.19 -14.44
CA ASN A 101 -1.34 26.09 -14.78
C ASN A 101 -2.23 25.58 -15.93
N VAL A 102 -2.49 24.28 -15.95
CA VAL A 102 -3.41 23.64 -16.91
C VAL A 102 -4.83 24.18 -16.72
N ASP A 103 -5.55 24.39 -17.82
CA ASP A 103 -6.94 24.83 -17.75
C ASP A 103 -7.80 23.78 -17.01
N ALA A 104 -8.54 24.22 -15.99
CA ALA A 104 -9.41 23.38 -15.17
C ALA A 104 -10.38 22.54 -16.01
N LYS A 105 -10.82 23.01 -17.19
CA LYS A 105 -11.68 22.23 -18.10
C LYS A 105 -11.01 20.96 -18.64
N HIS A 106 -9.68 20.95 -18.76
CA HIS A 106 -8.91 19.83 -19.27
C HIS A 106 -8.34 18.94 -18.15
N THR A 107 -8.27 19.45 -16.93
CA THR A 107 -7.70 18.75 -15.78
C THR A 107 -8.30 17.35 -15.56
N PRO A 108 -9.62 17.12 -15.59
CA PRO A 108 -10.18 15.77 -15.39
C PRO A 108 -9.79 14.76 -16.47
N ILE A 109 -9.71 15.19 -17.72
CA ILE A 109 -9.35 14.31 -18.86
C ILE A 109 -7.86 14.02 -18.83
N LEU A 110 -7.03 15.06 -18.63
CA LEU A 110 -5.58 14.91 -18.55
C LEU A 110 -5.16 14.10 -17.33
N SER A 111 -5.84 14.27 -16.18
CA SER A 111 -5.56 13.45 -15.00
C SER A 111 -5.75 11.96 -15.30
N LYS A 112 -6.86 11.61 -15.99
CA LYS A 112 -7.13 10.22 -16.38
C LYS A 112 -6.16 9.69 -17.43
N ALA A 113 -5.80 10.52 -18.42
CA ALA A 113 -4.86 10.15 -19.47
C ALA A 113 -3.47 9.88 -18.87
N LEU A 114 -2.92 10.84 -18.13
CA LEU A 114 -1.63 10.71 -17.45
C LEU A 114 -1.63 9.55 -16.45
N ARG A 115 -2.77 9.28 -15.81
CA ARG A 115 -2.90 8.13 -14.91
C ARG A 115 -2.71 6.80 -15.62
N GLY A 116 -3.16 6.69 -16.87
CA GLY A 116 -2.95 5.51 -17.72
C GLY A 116 -1.48 5.25 -18.06
N ASP A 117 -0.66 6.31 -18.07
CA ASP A 117 0.77 6.24 -18.38
C ASP A 117 1.66 6.12 -17.13
N VAL A 118 1.07 6.10 -15.93
CA VAL A 118 1.84 5.96 -14.67
C VAL A 118 2.42 4.55 -14.55
N GLN A 119 3.73 4.50 -14.36
CA GLN A 119 4.48 3.34 -13.91
C GLN A 119 4.95 3.58 -12.47
N PHE A 120 5.22 2.53 -11.72
CA PHE A 120 5.79 2.65 -10.37
C PHE A 120 7.21 2.07 -10.37
N ASN A 121 8.15 2.76 -9.74
CA ASN A 121 9.48 2.20 -9.50
C ASN A 121 9.47 1.21 -8.31
N ASP A 122 10.63 0.63 -8.01
CA ASP A 122 10.79 -0.34 -6.92
C ASP A 122 10.43 0.24 -5.53
N ASP A 123 10.60 1.57 -5.35
CA ASP A 123 10.22 2.29 -4.13
C ASP A 123 8.71 2.65 -4.08
N GLY A 124 7.95 2.34 -5.12
CA GLY A 124 6.53 2.67 -5.22
C GLY A 124 6.24 4.14 -5.57
N GLU A 125 7.23 4.87 -6.08
CA GLU A 125 7.08 6.23 -6.60
C GLU A 125 6.47 6.21 -8.01
N PRO A 126 5.47 7.06 -8.30
CA PRO A 126 4.89 7.15 -9.63
C PRO A 126 5.81 7.88 -10.60
N LEU A 127 6.00 7.28 -11.76
CA LEU A 127 6.77 7.78 -12.89
C LEU A 127 5.90 7.85 -14.13
N ILE A 128 6.19 8.79 -15.02
CA ILE A 128 5.62 8.87 -16.38
C ILE A 128 6.80 9.04 -17.33
N ASP A 129 6.89 8.17 -18.35
CA ASP A 129 8.03 8.14 -19.28
C ASP A 129 9.41 8.08 -18.58
N GLY A 130 9.49 7.23 -17.54
CA GLY A 130 10.71 7.04 -16.73
C GLY A 130 11.12 8.25 -15.87
N LYS A 131 10.32 9.32 -15.81
CA LYS A 131 10.57 10.54 -15.02
C LYS A 131 9.58 10.68 -13.89
N SER A 132 9.92 11.44 -12.86
CA SER A 132 8.95 11.83 -11.84
C SER A 132 7.76 12.57 -12.49
N VAL A 133 6.57 12.43 -11.91
CA VAL A 133 5.35 13.10 -12.44
C VAL A 133 5.56 14.61 -12.62
N ASP A 134 6.30 15.24 -11.71
CA ASP A 134 6.59 16.67 -11.74
C ASP A 134 7.56 17.04 -12.89
N ASP A 135 8.63 16.26 -13.09
CA ASP A 135 9.61 16.50 -14.16
C ASP A 135 9.02 16.21 -15.55
N PHE A 136 8.19 15.17 -15.64
CA PHE A 136 7.40 14.91 -16.83
C PHE A 136 6.50 16.11 -17.14
N ALA A 137 5.71 16.57 -16.17
CA ALA A 137 4.79 17.68 -16.37
C ALA A 137 5.49 18.98 -16.78
N LYS A 138 6.63 19.32 -16.17
CA LYS A 138 7.45 20.48 -16.58
C LYS A 138 7.90 20.41 -18.04
N THR A 139 8.24 19.21 -18.51
CA THR A 139 8.67 18.99 -19.89
C THR A 139 7.47 19.03 -20.85
N TYR A 140 6.41 18.29 -20.52
CA TYR A 140 5.24 18.09 -21.37
C TYR A 140 4.37 19.34 -21.50
N PHE A 141 4.12 20.06 -20.40
CA PHE A 141 3.32 21.29 -20.39
C PHE A 141 4.16 22.56 -20.57
N GLY A 142 5.49 22.47 -20.63
CA GLY A 142 6.37 23.60 -20.89
C GLY A 142 6.15 24.22 -22.28
N ASN A 143 6.72 25.39 -22.53
CA ASN A 143 6.50 26.21 -23.75
C ASN A 143 6.79 25.52 -25.10
N LYS A 144 7.47 24.38 -25.11
CA LYS A 144 7.78 23.58 -26.31
C LYS A 144 7.28 22.14 -26.21
N GLY A 145 6.57 21.81 -25.13
CA GLY A 145 6.04 20.48 -24.91
C GLY A 145 4.72 20.29 -25.65
N GLU A 146 4.40 19.03 -25.94
CA GLU A 146 3.18 18.65 -26.66
C GLU A 146 1.90 19.06 -25.92
N GLY A 147 1.97 19.13 -24.58
CA GLY A 147 0.88 19.54 -23.72
C GLY A 147 0.72 21.05 -23.56
N HIS A 148 1.58 21.88 -24.16
CA HIS A 148 1.55 23.34 -23.99
C HIS A 148 0.17 23.95 -24.28
N GLY A 149 -0.56 23.40 -25.27
CA GLY A 149 -1.89 23.88 -25.65
C GLY A 149 -2.97 23.74 -24.56
N TYR A 150 -2.72 22.95 -23.51
CA TYR A 150 -3.63 22.80 -22.37
C TYR A 150 -3.35 23.79 -21.23
N VAL A 151 -2.19 24.46 -21.26
CA VAL A 151 -1.79 25.44 -20.27
C VAL A 151 -2.51 26.75 -20.53
N ARG A 152 -3.02 27.38 -19.48
CA ARG A 152 -3.62 28.71 -19.60
C ARG A 152 -2.55 29.69 -20.07
N ALA A 153 -2.88 30.51 -21.05
CA ALA A 153 -2.08 31.66 -21.37
C ALA A 153 -1.85 32.46 -20.07
N PRO A 154 -0.66 33.05 -19.87
CA PRO A 154 -0.47 34.02 -18.79
C PRO A 154 -1.62 35.02 -18.83
N ASP A 155 -2.14 35.42 -17.66
CA ASP A 155 -3.18 36.45 -17.57
C ASP A 155 -2.64 37.77 -18.16
N ASN A 156 -2.73 37.89 -19.48
CA ASN A 156 -2.58 39.15 -20.18
C ASN A 156 -3.89 39.87 -19.90
N GLY A 157 -3.88 40.75 -18.89
CA GLY A 157 -5.04 41.55 -18.53
C GLY A 157 -5.68 42.17 -19.78
N GLY A 158 -6.87 41.68 -20.12
CA GLY A 158 -7.75 42.23 -21.15
C GLY A 158 -7.31 41.96 -22.59
N GLY A 159 -7.56 40.76 -23.09
CA GLY A 159 -7.58 40.47 -24.53
C GLY A 159 -8.88 39.77 -24.90
N ALA A 160 -9.98 40.52 -25.04
CA ALA A 160 -11.15 40.00 -25.73
C ALA A 160 -10.76 39.68 -27.17
N ALA A 161 -11.27 38.56 -27.68
CA ALA A 161 -10.98 38.01 -28.99
C ALA A 161 -11.29 39.00 -30.13
N THR A 162 -10.26 39.66 -30.65
CA THR A 162 -10.13 40.08 -32.05
C THR A 162 -8.64 40.10 -32.39
N GLY A 163 -8.26 39.60 -33.57
CA GLY A 163 -6.87 39.40 -33.97
C GLY A 163 -6.03 40.67 -33.80
N HIS A 164 -4.81 40.50 -33.28
CA HIS A 164 -3.85 41.59 -33.15
C HIS A 164 -2.59 41.28 -33.96
N ASP A 165 -2.52 41.93 -35.12
CA ASP A 165 -1.32 42.50 -35.71
C ASP A 165 -0.46 43.15 -34.62
N GLY A 166 0.79 42.70 -34.48
CA GLY A 166 1.70 42.92 -33.34
C GLY A 166 2.14 44.37 -33.03
N THR A 167 1.31 45.37 -33.27
CA THR A 167 1.49 46.75 -32.82
C THR A 167 0.83 46.95 -31.47
N LYS A 168 1.62 46.87 -30.38
CA LYS A 168 1.17 47.21 -29.03
C LYS A 168 0.47 48.58 -29.06
N ALA A 169 -0.82 48.61 -28.70
CA ALA A 169 -1.54 49.87 -28.56
C ALA A 169 -0.83 50.78 -27.53
N PRO A 170 -0.71 52.08 -27.81
CA PRO A 170 -0.07 53.02 -26.90
C PRO A 170 -0.83 53.06 -25.57
N ARG A 171 -0.07 53.08 -24.47
CA ARG A 171 -0.59 53.06 -23.09
C ARG A 171 -1.55 54.22 -22.77
N MET A 172 -1.45 55.32 -23.52
CA MET A 172 -2.36 56.47 -23.45
C MET A 172 -2.84 56.85 -24.85
N THR A 173 -4.10 57.25 -24.92
CA THR A 173 -4.76 57.85 -26.08
C THR A 173 -5.09 59.31 -25.76
N LYS A 174 -5.59 60.04 -26.77
CA LYS A 174 -5.98 61.46 -26.60
C LYS A 174 -6.98 61.68 -25.46
N ASP A 175 -7.86 60.71 -25.21
CA ASP A 175 -8.97 60.83 -24.27
C ASP A 175 -8.58 60.59 -22.81
N ASN A 176 -7.47 59.89 -22.57
CA ASN A 176 -6.98 59.56 -21.21
C ASN A 176 -5.57 60.12 -20.93
N PHE A 177 -5.11 61.07 -21.75
CA PHE A 177 -3.78 61.64 -21.63
C PHE A 177 -3.60 62.38 -20.29
N ASN A 178 -2.60 61.97 -19.52
CA ASN A 178 -2.25 62.57 -18.23
C ASN A 178 -0.79 63.05 -18.25
N PHE A 179 -0.59 64.37 -18.14
CA PHE A 179 0.74 64.97 -18.17
C PHE A 179 1.68 64.48 -17.05
N THR A 180 1.14 64.20 -15.85
CA THR A 180 1.94 63.74 -14.70
C THR A 180 2.47 62.33 -14.92
N GLU A 181 1.65 61.43 -15.45
CA GLU A 181 2.09 60.07 -15.80
C GLU A 181 2.98 60.08 -17.06
N PHE A 182 2.69 60.93 -18.05
CA PHE A 182 3.54 61.12 -19.21
C PHE A 182 4.97 61.57 -18.82
N ALA A 183 5.11 62.54 -17.91
CA ALA A 183 6.41 63.00 -17.45
C ALA A 183 7.21 61.89 -16.74
N LYS A 184 6.55 61.02 -15.96
CA LYS A 184 7.19 59.85 -15.35
C LYS A 184 7.66 58.85 -16.40
N ILE A 185 6.86 58.61 -17.44
CA ILE A 185 7.22 57.72 -18.55
C ILE A 185 8.38 58.32 -19.35
N GLN A 186 8.36 59.63 -19.63
CA GLN A 186 9.43 60.33 -20.34
C GLN A 186 10.78 60.21 -19.62
N LEU A 187 10.80 60.28 -18.29
CA LEU A 187 12.02 60.10 -17.50
C LEU A 187 12.53 58.66 -17.49
N LYS A 188 11.63 57.66 -17.51
CA LYS A 188 11.97 56.24 -17.37
C LYS A 188 12.19 55.52 -18.70
N ASN A 189 11.46 55.93 -19.73
CA ASN A 189 11.43 55.31 -21.05
C ASN A 189 11.08 56.36 -22.14
N PRO A 190 12.09 57.12 -22.61
CA PRO A 190 11.88 58.16 -23.63
C PRO A 190 11.28 57.65 -24.95
N ALA A 191 11.57 56.41 -25.35
CA ALA A 191 11.03 55.82 -26.57
C ALA A 191 9.51 55.57 -26.49
N GLU A 192 9.04 55.07 -25.35
CA GLU A 192 7.60 54.90 -25.07
C GLU A 192 6.88 56.25 -24.97
N ALA A 193 7.51 57.25 -24.35
CA ALA A 193 6.96 58.60 -24.30
C ALA A 193 6.81 59.22 -25.69
N ASN A 194 7.77 59.01 -26.59
CA ASN A 194 7.67 59.50 -27.98
C ASN A 194 6.53 58.82 -28.75
N ALA A 195 6.30 57.51 -28.53
CA ALA A 195 5.18 56.79 -29.14
C ALA A 195 3.81 57.28 -28.59
N ILE A 196 3.73 57.60 -27.30
CA ILE A 196 2.53 58.22 -26.70
C ILE A 196 2.30 59.62 -27.27
N ALA A 197 3.36 60.42 -27.43
CA ALA A 197 3.26 61.76 -28.01
C ALA A 197 2.69 61.73 -29.45
N ASP A 198 3.05 60.73 -30.25
CA ASP A 198 2.43 60.48 -31.56
C ASP A 198 0.96 60.07 -31.42
N ALA A 199 0.66 59.11 -30.55
CA ALA A 199 -0.68 58.59 -30.36
C ALA A 199 -1.70 59.64 -29.90
N VAL A 200 -1.27 60.62 -29.11
CA VAL A 200 -2.15 61.71 -28.63
C VAL A 200 -2.12 62.95 -29.52
N GLY A 201 -1.40 62.90 -30.65
CA GLY A 201 -1.31 63.99 -31.62
C GLY A 201 -0.56 65.22 -31.09
N ARG A 202 0.41 65.03 -30.20
CA ARG A 202 1.25 66.10 -29.61
C ARG A 202 2.74 65.85 -29.87
N PRO A 203 3.19 65.91 -31.14
CA PRO A 203 4.58 65.62 -31.50
C PRO A 203 5.58 66.61 -30.89
N ASN A 204 5.13 67.78 -30.45
CA ASN A 204 5.94 68.77 -29.72
C ASN A 204 6.38 68.30 -28.32
N LEU A 205 5.79 67.24 -27.78
CA LEU A 205 6.20 66.64 -26.50
C LEU A 205 7.33 65.62 -26.64
N LYS A 206 7.71 65.29 -27.88
CA LYS A 206 8.81 64.37 -28.13
C LYS A 206 10.13 64.98 -27.66
N THR A 207 10.95 64.16 -27.03
CA THR A 207 12.35 64.48 -26.77
C THR A 207 13.22 63.82 -27.82
N SER A 208 14.22 64.56 -28.30
CA SER A 208 15.35 63.98 -29.03
C SER A 208 16.00 62.95 -28.10
N VAL A 209 15.91 61.68 -28.48
CA VAL A 209 16.70 60.62 -27.83
C VAL A 209 18.09 60.63 -28.46
#